data_AF-A0A9D3X7E2-F1
#
_entry.id   AF-A0A9D3X7E2-F1
#
_cell.length_a   1.000
_cell.length_b   1.000
_cell.length_c   1.000
_cell.angle_alpha   90.00
_cell.angle_beta   90.00
_cell.angle_gamma   90.00
#
_symmetry.space_group_name_H-M   'P 1'
#
loop_
_entity.id
_entity.type
_entity.pdbx_description
1 polymer ?
#
loop_
_entity_poly.entity_id
_entity_poly.type
_entity_poly.pdbx_seq_one_letter_code
_entity_poly.pdbx_strand_id
1 'polypeptide(L)'
;MQIESLNEELAYLKKNHEEELQGFQGNATGQVSVEMDAAPGIDLTKLLNDMRGQYEVIAEQNRKEAEAWFNEKSMELKREISTNTEQLQSGKSEITDLRRILQGLEIELQSQLAMKKSLEDTLAETEASYCAQLSQIQLQIGNLESQLFQVRADMERQNAEYQQLLDIKTRLEMEIETYRRLLDGEFGNGFAGGQGGSFESSSLTGSKSQTQSLDSSNDPTKTRKIKTIVEEVVDGKVVSSHVKEVEEKI
;
A
#
# COMPACT_ATOMS: atom_id res chain seq x y z
N MET A 1 -52.28 154.67 -5.45
CA MET A 1 -52.01 154.64 -4.00
C MET A 1 -52.09 153.28 -3.32
N GLN A 2 -52.82 152.25 -3.80
CA GLN A 2 -52.70 150.87 -3.25
C GLN A 2 -51.78 149.96 -4.09
N ILE A 3 -51.64 150.23 -5.40
CA ILE A 3 -50.74 149.46 -6.26
C ILE A 3 -49.27 149.81 -5.99
N GLU A 4 -48.96 151.07 -5.70
CA GLU A 4 -47.60 151.49 -5.34
C GLU A 4 -47.16 150.93 -3.98
N SER A 5 -48.06 150.85 -2.98
CA SER A 5 -47.71 150.27 -1.68
C SER A 5 -47.44 148.77 -1.78
N LEU A 6 -48.21 148.03 -2.59
CA LEU A 6 -47.92 146.61 -2.83
C LEU A 6 -46.59 146.41 -3.59
N ASN A 7 -46.24 147.33 -4.48
CA ASN A 7 -44.99 147.23 -5.23
C ASN A 7 -43.77 147.55 -4.35
N GLU A 8 -43.94 148.48 -3.40
CA GLU A 8 -42.93 148.82 -2.40
C GLU A 8 -42.78 147.70 -1.36
N GLU A 9 -43.87 147.06 -0.94
CA GLU A 9 -43.85 145.88 -0.06
C GLU A 9 -43.21 144.65 -0.74
N LEU A 10 -43.45 144.44 -2.03
CA LEU A 10 -42.81 143.36 -2.81
C LEU A 10 -41.30 143.64 -2.98
N ALA A 11 -40.91 144.88 -3.24
CA ALA A 11 -39.51 145.28 -3.29
C ALA A 11 -38.81 145.09 -1.93
N TYR A 12 -39.51 145.41 -0.84
CA TYR A 12 -39.01 145.20 0.52
C TYR A 12 -38.84 143.72 0.85
N LEU A 13 -39.81 142.87 0.50
CA LEU A 13 -39.71 141.42 0.68
C LEU A 13 -38.57 140.80 -0.14
N LYS A 14 -38.39 141.26 -1.39
CA LYS A 14 -37.30 140.78 -2.24
C LYS A 14 -35.94 141.14 -1.67
N LYS A 15 -35.78 142.39 -1.23
CA LYS A 15 -34.54 142.86 -0.62
C LYS A 15 -34.24 142.10 0.68
N ASN A 16 -35.26 141.87 1.51
CA ASN A 16 -35.10 141.12 2.76
C ASN A 16 -34.73 139.65 2.50
N HIS A 17 -35.31 139.02 1.48
CA HIS A 17 -34.95 137.66 1.09
C HIS A 17 -33.53 137.56 0.54
N GLU A 18 -33.09 138.57 -0.20
CA GLU A 18 -31.71 138.66 -0.71
C GLU A 18 -30.71 138.89 0.43
N GLU A 19 -31.05 139.70 1.44
CA GLU A 19 -30.25 139.88 2.66
C GLU A 19 -30.20 138.61 3.52
N GLU A 20 -31.30 137.86 3.63
CA GLU A 20 -31.33 136.56 4.32
C GLU A 20 -30.50 135.49 3.59
N LEU A 21 -30.57 135.43 2.25
CA LEU A 21 -29.73 134.52 1.45
C LEU A 21 -28.25 134.88 1.59
N GLN A 22 -27.91 136.17 1.62
CA GLN A 22 -26.54 136.63 1.83
C GLN A 22 -26.05 136.34 3.26
N GLY A 23 -26.94 136.44 4.25
CA GLY A 23 -26.67 136.02 5.64
C GLY A 23 -26.49 134.51 5.80
N PHE A 24 -27.23 133.69 5.04
CA PHE A 24 -27.04 132.24 4.99
C PHE A 24 -25.74 131.86 4.27
N GLN A 25 -25.33 132.61 3.24
CA GLN A 25 -24.04 132.42 2.58
C GLN A 25 -22.84 132.83 3.44
N GLY A 26 -23.01 133.79 4.35
CA GLY A 26 -21.98 134.25 5.28
C GLY A 26 -21.69 133.31 6.46
N ASN A 27 -22.58 132.35 6.74
CA ASN A 27 -22.43 131.36 7.82
C ASN A 27 -21.91 129.99 7.36
N ALA A 28 -21.31 129.90 6.17
CA ALA A 28 -20.53 128.73 5.74
C ALA A 28 -19.09 128.80 6.27
N THR A 29 -18.90 129.01 7.58
CA THR A 29 -17.60 128.88 8.25
C THR A 29 -17.58 127.60 9.08
N GLY A 30 -17.13 126.53 8.44
CA GLY A 30 -16.95 125.23 9.08
C GLY A 30 -16.54 124.11 8.14
N GLN A 31 -15.95 124.42 6.98
CA GLN A 31 -15.37 123.40 6.11
C GLN A 31 -13.96 123.06 6.62
N VAL A 32 -13.90 122.33 7.73
CA VAL A 32 -12.68 121.63 8.15
C VAL A 32 -12.53 120.44 7.21
N SER A 33 -11.65 120.57 6.21
CA SER A 33 -11.15 119.43 5.46
C SER A 33 -10.23 118.62 6.37
N VAL A 34 -10.80 117.67 7.11
CA VAL A 34 -10.04 116.58 7.72
C VAL A 34 -9.82 115.55 6.62
N GLU A 35 -8.65 115.56 5.99
CA GLU A 35 -8.14 114.39 5.29
C GLU A 35 -7.85 113.33 6.35
N MET A 36 -8.89 112.64 6.80
CA MET A 36 -8.75 111.40 7.53
C MET A 36 -8.37 110.37 6.47
N ASP A 37 -7.08 110.03 6.42
CA ASP A 37 -6.56 108.89 5.66
C ASP A 37 -7.34 107.64 6.09
N ALA A 38 -8.42 107.37 5.37
CA ALA A 38 -9.21 106.18 5.54
C ALA A 38 -8.32 105.05 5.03
N ALA A 39 -7.61 104.39 5.96
CA ALA A 39 -6.89 103.15 5.67
C ALA A 39 -7.80 102.29 4.77
N PRO A 40 -7.31 101.86 3.59
CA PRO A 40 -8.17 101.26 2.58
C PRO A 40 -8.98 100.13 3.23
N GLY A 41 -10.30 100.26 3.17
CA GLY A 41 -11.22 99.32 3.80
C GLY A 41 -10.82 97.90 3.44
N ILE A 42 -10.75 97.02 4.44
CA ILE A 42 -10.39 95.61 4.24
C ILE A 42 -11.26 95.07 3.11
N ASP A 43 -10.62 94.70 2.01
CA ASP A 43 -11.29 94.18 0.83
C ASP A 43 -11.89 92.82 1.18
N LEU A 44 -13.15 92.83 1.59
CA LEU A 44 -13.91 91.66 1.99
C LEU A 44 -13.99 90.65 0.84
N THR A 45 -13.99 91.12 -0.41
CA THR A 45 -13.99 90.26 -1.60
C THR A 45 -12.68 89.51 -1.73
N LYS A 46 -11.54 90.15 -1.45
CA LYS A 46 -10.24 89.48 -1.38
C LYS A 46 -10.18 88.45 -0.25
N LEU A 47 -10.65 88.81 0.96
CA LEU A 47 -10.67 87.88 2.10
C LEU A 47 -11.58 86.66 1.85
N LEU A 48 -12.74 86.85 1.24
CA LEU A 48 -13.65 85.75 0.87
C LEU A 48 -13.01 84.83 -0.18
N ASN A 49 -12.31 85.40 -1.17
CA ASN A 49 -11.60 84.63 -2.19
C ASN A 49 -10.40 83.87 -1.60
N ASP A 50 -9.65 84.46 -0.69
CA ASP A 50 -8.56 83.78 0.02
C ASP A 50 -9.09 82.63 0.88
N MET A 51 -10.20 82.83 1.61
CA MET A 51 -10.89 81.77 2.34
C MET A 51 -11.37 80.65 1.41
N ARG A 52 -11.97 81.00 0.27
CA ARG A 52 -12.39 80.02 -0.75
C ARG A 52 -11.21 79.23 -1.28
N GLY A 53 -10.09 79.89 -1.60
CA GLY A 53 -8.87 79.24 -2.06
C GLY A 53 -8.29 78.26 -1.04
N GLN A 54 -8.31 78.62 0.25
CA GLN A 54 -7.90 77.70 1.31
C GLN A 54 -8.81 76.46 1.39
N TYR A 55 -10.13 76.64 1.31
CA TYR A 55 -11.06 75.51 1.30
C TYR A 55 -10.91 74.63 0.06
N GLU A 56 -10.63 75.22 -1.11
CA GLU A 56 -10.42 74.49 -2.35
C GLU A 56 -9.14 73.64 -2.27
N VAL A 57 -8.06 74.17 -1.68
CA VAL A 57 -6.83 73.40 -1.40
C VAL A 57 -7.12 72.24 -0.43
N ILE A 58 -7.86 72.49 0.65
CA ILE A 58 -8.21 71.43 1.62
C ILE A 58 -9.10 70.36 0.97
N ALA A 59 -10.07 70.75 0.14
CA ALA A 59 -10.94 69.82 -0.57
C ALA A 59 -10.16 68.98 -1.60
N GLU A 60 -9.25 69.61 -2.35
CA GLU A 60 -8.36 68.93 -3.30
C GLU A 60 -7.43 67.94 -2.58
N GLN A 61 -6.88 68.35 -1.43
CA GLN A 61 -6.02 67.51 -0.60
C GLN A 61 -6.81 66.32 -0.04
N ASN A 62 -8.00 66.56 0.51
CA ASN A 62 -8.88 65.49 1.02
C ASN A 62 -9.26 64.50 -0.08
N ARG A 63 -9.58 64.99 -1.29
CA ARG A 63 -9.86 64.14 -2.46
C ARG A 63 -8.67 63.24 -2.79
N LYS A 64 -7.46 63.82 -2.86
CA LYS A 64 -6.23 63.06 -3.14
C LYS A 64 -5.93 62.02 -2.06
N GLU A 65 -6.11 62.38 -0.79
CA GLU A 65 -5.92 61.47 0.34
C GLU A 65 -6.94 60.31 0.32
N ALA A 66 -8.21 60.60 0.02
CA ALA A 66 -9.24 59.58 -0.13
C ALA A 66 -8.96 58.64 -1.31
N GLU A 67 -8.53 59.18 -2.46
CA GLU A 67 -8.11 58.39 -3.62
C GLU A 67 -6.88 57.53 -3.31
N ALA A 68 -5.88 58.09 -2.63
CA ALA A 68 -4.68 57.36 -2.21
C ALA A 68 -5.03 56.22 -1.25
N TRP A 69 -5.85 56.51 -0.24
CA TRP A 69 -6.31 55.50 0.73
C TRP A 69 -7.13 54.39 0.06
N PHE A 70 -8.04 54.76 -0.85
CA PHE A 70 -8.81 53.77 -1.62
C PHE A 70 -7.91 52.90 -2.50
N ASN A 71 -6.92 53.50 -3.17
CA ASN A 71 -5.96 52.77 -3.99
C ASN A 71 -5.10 51.84 -3.15
N GLU A 72 -4.61 52.28 -1.99
CA GLU A 72 -3.85 51.46 -1.05
C GLU A 72 -4.67 50.25 -0.58
N LYS A 73 -5.90 50.47 -0.10
CA LYS A 73 -6.79 49.38 0.34
C LYS A 73 -7.20 48.44 -0.79
N SER A 74 -7.46 48.98 -1.98
CA SER A 74 -7.76 48.17 -3.16
C SER A 74 -6.56 47.34 -3.61
N MET A 75 -5.34 47.88 -3.49
CA MET A 75 -4.10 47.18 -3.82
C MET A 75 -3.84 46.05 -2.82
N GLU A 76 -4.02 46.30 -1.53
CA GLU A 76 -3.92 45.29 -0.47
C GLU A 76 -4.91 44.15 -0.70
N LEU A 77 -6.19 44.47 -0.95
CA LEU A 77 -7.21 43.46 -1.24
C LEU A 77 -6.88 42.65 -2.50
N LYS A 78 -6.43 43.29 -3.58
CA LYS A 78 -6.01 42.58 -4.80
C LYS A 78 -4.83 41.66 -4.54
N ARG A 79 -3.86 42.08 -3.74
CA ARG A 79 -2.72 41.25 -3.33
C ARG A 79 -3.20 40.04 -2.54
N GLU A 80 -4.07 40.24 -1.55
CA GLU A 80 -4.64 39.14 -0.76
C GLU A 80 -5.41 38.15 -1.65
N ILE A 81 -6.27 38.64 -2.55
CA ILE A 81 -7.02 37.79 -3.48
C ILE A 81 -6.06 37.00 -4.37
N SER A 82 -4.99 37.61 -4.89
CA SER A 82 -3.99 36.90 -5.70
C SER A 82 -3.34 35.78 -4.89
N THR A 83 -2.86 36.09 -3.68
CA THR A 83 -2.20 35.10 -2.81
C THR A 83 -3.12 33.96 -2.40
N ASN A 84 -4.38 34.25 -2.06
CA ASN A 84 -5.38 33.24 -1.72
C ASN A 84 -5.73 32.38 -2.94
N THR A 85 -5.88 32.99 -4.12
CA THR A 85 -6.12 32.26 -5.37
C THR A 85 -4.96 31.33 -5.70
N GLU A 86 -3.71 31.78 -5.56
CA GLU A 86 -2.53 30.95 -5.76
C GLU A 86 -2.48 29.78 -4.76
N GLN A 87 -2.72 30.04 -3.48
CA GLN A 87 -2.80 28.98 -2.45
C GLN A 87 -3.91 27.97 -2.78
N LEU A 88 -5.09 28.44 -3.17
CA LEU A 88 -6.21 27.57 -3.56
C LEU A 88 -5.88 26.71 -4.78
N GLN A 89 -5.24 27.30 -5.80
CA GLN A 89 -4.80 26.55 -6.98
C GLN A 89 -3.73 25.51 -6.61
N SER A 90 -2.77 25.87 -5.76
CA SER A 90 -1.72 24.95 -5.31
C SER A 90 -2.29 23.77 -4.51
N GLY A 91 -3.21 24.03 -3.58
CA GLY A 91 -3.88 22.97 -2.82
C GLY A 91 -4.77 22.11 -3.71
N LYS A 92 -5.42 22.70 -4.72
CA LYS A 92 -6.18 21.93 -5.72
C LYS A 92 -5.26 21.01 -6.53
N SER A 93 -4.10 21.48 -6.99
CA SER A 93 -3.13 20.63 -7.70
C SER A 93 -2.61 19.50 -6.81
N GLU A 94 -2.29 19.79 -5.54
CA GLU A 94 -1.82 18.78 -4.59
C GLU A 94 -2.89 17.70 -4.36
N ILE A 95 -4.15 18.09 -4.18
CA ILE A 95 -5.26 17.13 -4.07
C ILE A 95 -5.39 16.26 -5.33
N THR A 96 -5.24 16.84 -6.52
CA THR A 96 -5.31 16.05 -7.76
C THR A 96 -4.15 15.10 -7.91
N ASP A 97 -2.95 15.50 -7.51
CA ASP A 97 -1.75 14.67 -7.55
C ASP A 97 -1.84 13.51 -6.54
N LEU A 98 -2.27 13.81 -5.31
CA LEU A 98 -2.51 12.78 -4.28
C LEU A 98 -3.59 11.79 -4.73
N ARG A 99 -4.67 12.25 -5.37
CA ARG A 99 -5.69 11.36 -5.94
C ARG A 99 -5.12 10.47 -7.04
N ARG A 100 -4.28 11.02 -7.93
CA ARG A 100 -3.61 10.24 -8.98
C ARG A 100 -2.66 9.19 -8.40
N ILE A 101 -1.89 9.56 -7.37
CA ILE A 101 -0.99 8.64 -6.66
C ILE A 101 -1.80 7.53 -5.99
N LEU A 102 -2.89 7.87 -5.29
CA LEU A 102 -3.77 6.90 -4.65
C LEU A 102 -4.34 5.90 -5.65
N GLN A 103 -4.86 6.38 -6.79
CA GLN A 103 -5.34 5.51 -7.86
C GLN A 103 -4.23 4.61 -8.42
N GLY A 104 -3.02 5.13 -8.58
CA GLY A 104 -1.86 4.34 -8.99
C GLY A 104 -1.52 3.23 -7.98
N LEU A 105 -1.47 3.54 -6.69
CA LEU A 105 -1.25 2.56 -5.63
C LEU A 105 -2.37 1.53 -5.54
N GLU A 106 -3.62 1.93 -5.77
CA GLU A 106 -4.77 1.02 -5.76
C GLU A 106 -4.71 0.04 -6.93
N ILE A 107 -4.34 0.50 -8.13
CA ILE A 107 -4.11 -0.37 -9.29
C ILE A 107 -2.94 -1.33 -9.01
N GLU A 108 -1.84 -0.84 -8.46
CA GLU A 108 -0.70 -1.68 -8.09
C GLU A 108 -1.13 -2.76 -7.10
N LEU A 109 -1.86 -2.39 -6.04
CA LEU A 109 -2.41 -3.33 -5.06
C LEU A 109 -3.29 -4.40 -5.73
N GLN A 110 -4.20 -4.00 -6.62
CA GLN A 110 -5.05 -4.96 -7.34
C GLN A 110 -4.22 -5.89 -8.24
N SER A 111 -3.19 -5.37 -8.89
CA SER A 111 -2.29 -6.17 -9.73
C SER A 111 -1.51 -7.20 -8.89
N GLN A 112 -1.01 -6.80 -7.72
CA GLN A 112 -0.30 -7.68 -6.80
C GLN A 112 -1.22 -8.76 -6.22
N LEU A 113 -2.47 -8.41 -5.88
CA LEU A 113 -3.46 -9.40 -5.46
C LEU A 113 -3.78 -10.40 -6.57
N ALA A 114 -3.90 -9.95 -7.82
CA ALA A 114 -4.11 -10.83 -8.97
C ALA A 114 -2.91 -11.75 -9.21
N MET A 115 -1.69 -11.23 -9.11
CA MET A 115 -0.45 -12.00 -9.22
C MET A 115 -0.30 -13.02 -8.09
N LYS A 116 -0.59 -12.62 -6.85
CA LYS A 116 -0.60 -13.54 -5.71
C LYS A 116 -1.58 -14.69 -5.96
N LYS A 117 -2.81 -14.36 -6.37
CA LYS A 117 -3.83 -15.36 -6.65
C LYS A 117 -3.41 -16.33 -7.75
N SER A 118 -2.84 -15.83 -8.86
CA SER A 118 -2.39 -16.71 -9.94
C SER A 118 -1.25 -17.62 -9.49
N LEU A 119 -0.33 -17.13 -8.65
CA LEU A 119 0.72 -17.95 -8.07
C LEU A 119 0.16 -19.03 -7.12
N GLU A 120 -0.77 -18.67 -6.24
CA GLU A 120 -1.47 -19.63 -5.36
C GLU A 120 -2.22 -20.69 -6.16
N ASP A 121 -2.93 -20.30 -7.23
CA ASP A 121 -3.63 -21.22 -8.14
C ASP A 121 -2.63 -22.16 -8.85
N THR A 122 -1.50 -21.63 -9.35
CA THR A 122 -0.47 -22.49 -9.98
C THR A 122 0.19 -23.44 -8.98
N LEU A 123 0.42 -22.99 -7.75
CA LEU A 123 0.96 -23.85 -6.69
C LEU A 123 -0.01 -24.99 -6.40
N ALA A 124 -1.28 -24.68 -6.16
CA ALA A 124 -2.32 -25.67 -5.90
C ALA A 124 -2.47 -26.68 -7.06
N GLU A 125 -2.43 -26.22 -8.31
CA GLU A 125 -2.47 -27.09 -9.49
C GLU A 125 -1.24 -28.02 -9.56
N THR A 126 -0.04 -27.49 -9.29
CA THR A 126 1.18 -28.32 -9.27
C THR A 126 1.14 -29.35 -8.16
N GLU A 127 0.72 -28.97 -6.95
CA GLU A 127 0.56 -29.89 -5.82
C GLU A 127 -0.46 -30.99 -6.13
N ALA A 128 -1.61 -30.64 -6.71
CA ALA A 128 -2.62 -31.60 -7.13
C ALA A 128 -2.07 -32.56 -8.19
N SER A 129 -1.35 -32.05 -9.19
CA SER A 129 -0.70 -32.86 -10.23
C SER A 129 0.32 -33.84 -9.64
N TYR A 130 1.18 -33.38 -8.73
CA TYR A 130 2.14 -34.26 -8.05
C TYR A 130 1.46 -35.30 -7.16
N CYS A 131 0.40 -34.93 -6.44
CA CYS A 131 -0.39 -35.87 -5.64
C CYS A 131 -1.02 -36.96 -6.52
N ALA A 132 -1.56 -36.59 -7.69
CA ALA A 132 -2.10 -37.54 -8.67
C ALA A 132 -1.02 -38.49 -9.21
N GLN A 133 0.15 -37.95 -9.58
CA GLN A 133 1.29 -38.76 -10.03
C GLN A 133 1.78 -39.72 -8.95
N LEU A 134 1.89 -39.26 -7.71
CA LEU A 134 2.29 -40.10 -6.58
C LEU A 134 1.28 -41.23 -6.33
N SER A 135 -0.02 -40.91 -6.38
CA SER A 135 -1.09 -41.91 -6.26
C SER A 135 -1.03 -42.96 -7.37
N GLN A 136 -0.77 -42.53 -8.61
CA GLN A 136 -0.59 -43.44 -9.75
C GLN A 136 0.61 -44.37 -9.55
N ILE A 137 1.75 -43.84 -9.11
CA ILE A 137 2.95 -44.66 -8.82
C ILE A 137 2.66 -45.63 -7.68
N GLN A 138 2.00 -45.19 -6.61
CA GLN A 138 1.61 -46.05 -5.49
C GLN A 138 0.70 -47.20 -5.94
N LEU A 139 -0.25 -46.93 -6.85
CA LEU A 139 -1.09 -47.96 -7.44
C LEU A 139 -0.27 -48.97 -8.28
N GLN A 140 0.69 -48.48 -9.07
CA GLN A 140 1.58 -49.35 -9.85
C GLN A 140 2.43 -50.23 -8.95
N ILE A 141 2.98 -49.68 -7.86
CA ILE A 141 3.72 -50.44 -6.85
C ILE A 141 2.83 -51.53 -6.26
N GLY A 142 1.62 -51.18 -5.80
CA GLY A 142 0.68 -52.16 -5.24
C GLY A 142 0.31 -53.28 -6.22
N ASN A 143 0.13 -52.96 -7.50
CA ASN A 143 -0.12 -53.96 -8.54
C ASN A 143 1.08 -54.90 -8.75
N LEU A 144 2.30 -54.37 -8.74
CA LEU A 144 3.52 -55.17 -8.86
C LEU A 144 3.76 -56.04 -7.62
N GLU A 145 3.53 -55.50 -6.42
CA GLU A 145 3.60 -56.25 -5.16
C GLU A 145 2.61 -57.41 -5.15
N SER A 146 1.38 -57.18 -5.61
CA SER A 146 0.36 -58.22 -5.73
C SER A 146 0.76 -59.31 -6.72
N GLN A 147 1.29 -58.94 -7.90
CA GLN A 147 1.79 -59.90 -8.88
C GLN A 147 2.96 -60.72 -8.33
N LEU A 148 3.90 -60.08 -7.64
CA LEU A 148 5.04 -60.74 -7.02
C LEU A 148 4.59 -61.74 -5.95
N PHE A 149 3.63 -61.34 -5.12
CA PHE A 149 3.01 -62.21 -4.13
C PHE A 149 2.34 -63.43 -4.79
N GLN A 150 1.59 -63.22 -5.87
CA GLN A 150 0.95 -64.31 -6.60
C GLN A 150 1.97 -65.29 -7.18
N VAL A 151 3.03 -64.80 -7.84
CA VAL A 151 4.09 -65.66 -8.40
C VAL A 151 4.82 -66.44 -7.31
N ARG A 152 5.06 -65.84 -6.14
CA ARG A 152 5.64 -66.55 -4.99
C ARG A 152 4.73 -67.67 -4.49
N ALA A 153 3.43 -67.38 -4.32
CA ALA A 153 2.46 -68.38 -3.89
C ALA A 153 2.35 -69.54 -4.91
N ASP A 154 2.35 -69.23 -6.21
CA ASP A 154 2.34 -70.23 -7.27
C ASP A 154 3.62 -71.08 -7.27
N MET A 155 4.79 -70.47 -7.03
CA MET A 155 6.06 -71.18 -6.94
C MET A 155 6.12 -72.11 -5.72
N GLU A 156 5.64 -71.65 -4.56
CA GLU A 156 5.54 -72.47 -3.35
C GLU A 156 4.62 -73.66 -3.56
N ARG A 157 3.48 -73.44 -4.22
CA ARG A 157 2.54 -74.50 -4.59
C ARG A 157 3.17 -75.51 -5.54
N GLN A 158 3.82 -75.05 -6.62
CA GLN A 158 4.51 -75.93 -7.56
C GLN A 158 5.61 -76.73 -6.86
N ASN A 159 6.39 -76.12 -5.96
CA ASN A 159 7.42 -76.82 -5.20
C ASN A 159 6.81 -77.95 -4.36
N ALA A 160 5.69 -77.69 -3.66
CA ALA A 160 4.99 -78.72 -2.90
C ALA A 160 4.49 -79.87 -3.80
N GLU A 161 3.92 -79.57 -4.96
CA GLU A 161 3.50 -80.57 -5.96
C GLU A 161 4.71 -81.39 -6.47
N TYR A 162 5.86 -80.75 -6.73
CA TYR A 162 7.09 -81.42 -7.15
C TYR A 162 7.66 -82.35 -6.07
N GLN A 163 7.65 -81.95 -4.79
CA GLN A 163 8.09 -82.80 -3.69
C GLN A 163 7.21 -84.05 -3.58
N GLN A 164 5.89 -83.90 -3.68
CA GLN A 164 4.97 -85.05 -3.68
C GLN A 164 5.24 -86.01 -4.85
N LEU A 165 5.50 -85.47 -6.04
CA LEU A 165 5.83 -86.30 -7.20
C LEU A 165 7.17 -87.02 -7.02
N LEU A 166 8.16 -86.37 -6.41
CA LEU A 166 9.45 -86.96 -6.08
C LEU A 166 9.29 -88.10 -5.06
N ASP A 167 8.46 -87.93 -4.03
CA ASP A 167 8.15 -88.96 -3.04
C ASP A 167 7.48 -90.19 -3.70
N ILE A 168 6.53 -89.96 -4.62
CA ILE A 168 5.90 -91.06 -5.38
C ILE A 168 6.93 -91.75 -6.28
N LYS A 169 7.78 -90.98 -6.97
CA LYS A 169 8.84 -91.52 -7.84
C LYS A 169 9.80 -92.42 -7.05
N THR A 170 10.32 -91.92 -5.92
CA THR A 170 11.25 -92.68 -5.08
C THR A 170 10.61 -93.96 -4.54
N ARG A 171 9.32 -93.91 -4.16
CA ARG A 171 8.57 -95.12 -3.80
C ARG A 171 8.46 -96.13 -4.95
N LEU A 172 8.10 -95.68 -6.14
CA LEU A 172 8.02 -96.56 -7.32
C LEU A 172 9.38 -97.14 -7.70
N GLU A 173 10.47 -96.37 -7.57
CA GLU A 173 11.84 -96.85 -7.78
C GLU A 173 12.20 -97.96 -6.79
N MET A 174 11.83 -97.83 -5.51
CA MET A 174 11.98 -98.93 -4.53
C MET A 174 11.16 -100.16 -4.90
N GLU A 175 9.90 -99.99 -5.32
CA GLU A 175 9.05 -101.10 -5.75
C GLU A 175 9.67 -101.83 -6.96
N ILE A 176 10.16 -101.10 -7.97
CA ILE A 176 10.87 -101.69 -9.13
C ILE A 176 12.12 -102.47 -8.71
N GLU A 177 12.92 -101.92 -7.79
CA GLU A 177 14.12 -102.60 -7.30
C GLU A 177 13.76 -103.91 -6.59
N THR A 178 12.71 -103.90 -5.76
CA THR A 178 12.20 -105.13 -5.14
C THR A 178 11.68 -106.13 -6.16
N TYR A 179 10.97 -105.69 -7.20
CA TYR A 179 10.53 -106.58 -8.27
C TYR A 179 11.72 -107.18 -9.03
N ARG A 180 12.75 -106.39 -9.36
CA ARG A 180 13.99 -106.90 -9.98
C ARG A 180 14.63 -107.98 -9.13
N ARG A 181 14.76 -107.76 -7.82
CA ARG A 181 15.31 -108.73 -6.88
C ARG A 181 14.53 -110.06 -6.85
N LEU A 182 13.20 -109.99 -6.93
CA LEU A 182 12.34 -111.18 -7.00
C LEU A 182 12.51 -111.93 -8.33
N LEU A 183 12.66 -111.21 -9.45
CA LEU A 183 12.86 -111.75 -10.79
C LEU A 183 14.27 -112.37 -10.98
N ASP A 184 15.30 -111.77 -10.37
CA ASP A 184 16.69 -112.26 -10.40
C ASP A 184 16.91 -113.51 -9.51
N GLY A 185 15.85 -114.02 -8.86
CA GLY A 185 15.85 -115.31 -8.16
C GLY A 185 16.51 -115.31 -6.78
N GLU A 186 16.81 -114.13 -6.21
CA GLU A 186 17.53 -114.03 -4.92
C GLU A 186 16.68 -114.47 -3.71
N PHE A 187 15.37 -114.64 -3.88
CA PHE A 187 14.47 -115.27 -2.89
C PHE A 187 14.18 -116.75 -3.18
N GLY A 188 14.69 -117.29 -4.28
CA GLY A 188 14.44 -118.67 -4.73
C GLY A 188 15.56 -119.67 -4.39
N ASN A 189 16.72 -119.23 -3.88
CA ASN A 189 17.83 -120.14 -3.64
C ASN A 189 18.72 -119.68 -2.48
N GLY A 190 18.39 -120.09 -1.25
CA GLY A 190 19.16 -119.66 -0.07
C GLY A 190 18.86 -120.37 1.25
N PHE A 191 18.46 -121.65 1.22
CA PHE A 191 18.51 -122.54 2.40
C PHE A 191 19.66 -123.55 2.22
N ALA A 192 20.92 -123.10 2.32
CA ALA A 192 22.06 -123.94 2.68
C ALA A 192 23.38 -123.13 2.75
N GLY A 193 24.03 -123.14 3.92
CA GLY A 193 25.49 -123.27 4.00
C GLY A 193 26.35 -122.00 4.13
N GLY A 194 26.70 -121.66 5.37
CA GLY A 194 28.09 -121.57 5.81
C GLY A 194 29.03 -120.47 5.29
N GLN A 195 29.37 -119.57 6.22
CA GLN A 195 30.74 -119.11 6.56
C GLN A 195 31.41 -117.98 5.74
N GLY A 196 31.65 -116.87 6.44
CA GLY A 196 32.86 -116.05 6.29
C GLY A 196 32.68 -114.64 5.71
N GLY A 197 32.95 -113.59 6.50
CA GLY A 197 33.22 -112.25 5.95
C GLY A 197 32.89 -111.08 6.87
N SER A 198 33.88 -110.65 7.63
CA SER A 198 34.00 -109.42 8.42
C SER A 198 33.89 -108.12 7.59
N PHE A 199 33.25 -107.08 8.15
CA PHE A 199 33.70 -105.66 8.18
C PHE A 199 32.62 -104.82 8.91
N GLU A 200 32.91 -104.27 10.09
CA GLU A 200 33.41 -102.92 10.37
C GLU A 200 32.42 -101.75 10.15
N SER A 201 31.98 -101.24 11.31
CA SER A 201 31.71 -99.85 11.71
C SER A 201 31.99 -98.74 10.69
N SER A 202 31.00 -97.87 10.47
CA SER A 202 31.21 -96.43 10.64
C SER A 202 29.88 -95.69 10.78
N SER A 203 29.59 -95.30 12.03
CA SER A 203 28.79 -94.14 12.36
C SER A 203 29.47 -92.86 11.88
N LEU A 204 28.83 -92.05 11.04
CA LEU A 204 29.27 -90.68 10.79
C LEU A 204 28.08 -89.72 10.67
N THR A 205 28.05 -88.82 11.67
CA THR A 205 27.82 -87.37 11.57
C THR A 205 26.46 -86.92 10.99
N GLY A 206 25.54 -86.36 11.76
CA GLY A 206 25.76 -85.31 12.75
C GLY A 206 25.97 -83.95 12.07
N SER A 207 25.02 -83.51 11.25
CA SER A 207 24.97 -82.13 10.74
C SER A 207 23.98 -81.31 11.57
N LYS A 208 24.53 -80.67 12.60
CA LYS A 208 23.94 -79.49 13.24
C LYS A 208 23.92 -78.37 12.20
N SER A 209 22.75 -78.04 11.66
CA SER A 209 22.51 -76.74 11.05
C SER A 209 21.85 -75.85 12.09
N GLN A 210 22.73 -75.17 12.81
CA GLN A 210 22.49 -74.08 13.74
C GLN A 210 21.82 -72.93 12.96
N THR A 211 20.48 -72.87 12.94
CA THR A 211 19.79 -71.62 12.63
C THR A 211 19.97 -70.69 13.81
N GLN A 212 20.86 -69.72 13.61
CA GLN A 212 21.06 -68.59 14.52
C GLN A 212 19.72 -67.87 14.71
N SER A 213 19.11 -68.07 15.88
CA SER A 213 18.15 -67.14 16.43
C SER A 213 18.90 -65.88 16.84
N LEU A 214 18.91 -64.87 15.97
CA LEU A 214 19.19 -63.51 16.37
C LEU A 214 18.01 -63.01 17.19
N ASP A 215 18.16 -63.17 18.50
CA ASP A 215 17.85 -62.20 19.53
C ASP A 215 17.23 -60.88 19.00
N SER A 216 15.90 -60.78 19.07
CA SER A 216 15.18 -59.50 19.03
C SER A 216 14.96 -59.01 20.47
N SER A 217 16.05 -58.80 21.21
CA SER A 217 16.03 -58.00 22.44
C SER A 217 16.15 -56.54 22.07
N ASN A 218 14.99 -55.89 22.03
CA ASN A 218 14.72 -54.59 22.62
C ASN A 218 15.88 -53.56 22.59
N ASP A 219 15.89 -52.71 21.57
CA ASP A 219 16.78 -51.56 21.45
C ASP A 219 15.97 -50.27 21.72
N PRO A 220 15.96 -49.70 22.94
CA PRO A 220 15.24 -48.48 23.22
C PRO A 220 16.15 -47.30 22.91
N THR A 221 16.13 -46.79 21.68
CA THR A 221 16.38 -45.36 21.33
C THR A 221 16.59 -45.19 19.83
N LYS A 222 15.51 -45.28 19.03
CA LYS A 222 15.54 -44.68 17.68
C LYS A 222 15.32 -43.18 17.81
N THR A 223 16.39 -42.38 17.80
CA THR A 223 16.25 -40.92 17.72
C THR A 223 16.11 -40.48 16.26
N ARG A 224 15.03 -39.77 15.94
CA ARG A 224 14.85 -39.09 14.65
C ARG A 224 15.39 -37.67 14.76
N LYS A 225 16.34 -37.31 13.90
CA LYS A 225 16.83 -35.93 13.79
C LYS A 225 16.03 -35.20 12.72
N ILE A 226 15.30 -34.16 13.09
CA ILE A 226 14.58 -33.29 12.16
C ILE A 226 15.41 -32.02 11.99
N LYS A 227 15.86 -31.76 10.75
CA LYS A 227 16.55 -30.52 10.38
C LYS A 227 15.56 -29.61 9.67
N THR A 228 15.21 -28.51 10.31
CA THR A 228 14.37 -27.46 9.71
C THR A 228 15.28 -26.31 9.31
N ILE A 229 15.34 -26.03 8.01
CA ILE A 229 16.11 -24.92 7.45
C ILE A 229 15.12 -23.77 7.25
N VAL A 230 15.37 -22.64 7.90
CA VAL A 230 14.59 -21.41 7.72
C VAL A 230 15.45 -20.44 6.92
N GLU A 231 14.98 -20.09 5.73
CA GLU A 231 15.63 -19.12 4.84
C GLU A 231 14.79 -17.85 4.76
N GLU A 232 15.45 -16.70 4.96
CA GLU A 232 14.84 -15.38 4.75
C GLU A 232 15.29 -14.86 3.39
N VAL A 233 14.31 -14.61 2.51
CA VAL A 233 14.54 -14.17 1.12
C VAL A 233 13.95 -12.78 0.94
N VAL A 234 14.80 -11.83 0.53
CA VAL A 234 14.39 -10.48 0.13
C VAL A 234 14.87 -10.27 -1.31
N ASP A 235 13.98 -9.81 -2.19
CA ASP A 235 14.24 -9.58 -3.63
C ASP A 235 14.86 -10.80 -4.36
N GLY A 236 14.39 -12.02 -4.02
CA GLY A 236 14.84 -13.26 -4.67
C GLY A 236 16.27 -13.69 -4.32
N LYS A 237 16.91 -13.04 -3.34
CA LYS A 237 18.23 -13.43 -2.83
C LYS A 237 18.14 -13.84 -1.36
N VAL A 238 18.70 -15.00 -1.02
CA VAL A 238 18.75 -15.50 0.36
C VAL A 238 19.68 -14.60 1.16
N VAL A 239 19.13 -13.85 2.11
CA VAL A 239 19.88 -12.89 2.95
C VAL A 239 20.25 -13.46 4.32
N SER A 240 19.55 -14.51 4.77
CA SER A 240 19.85 -15.22 6.02
C SER A 240 19.42 -16.69 5.92
N SER A 241 20.24 -17.60 6.45
CA SER A 241 19.92 -19.03 6.56
C SER A 241 20.25 -19.50 7.97
N HIS A 242 19.26 -20.07 8.66
CA HIS A 242 19.43 -20.64 10.00
C HIS A 242 18.90 -22.07 10.05
N VAL A 243 19.76 -23.00 10.48
CA VAL A 243 19.44 -24.43 10.59
C VAL A 243 19.15 -24.76 12.05
N LYS A 244 17.92 -25.20 12.34
CA LYS A 244 17.53 -25.68 13.66
C LYS A 244 17.41 -27.20 13.61
N GLU A 245 18.25 -27.88 14.37
CA GLU A 245 18.24 -29.34 14.52
C GLU A 245 17.55 -29.71 15.82
N VAL A 246 16.49 -30.51 15.73
CA VAL A 246 15.74 -31.02 16.88
C VAL A 246 15.82 -32.54 16.84
N GLU A 247 16.35 -33.13 17.91
CA GLU A 247 16.40 -34.58 18.09
C GLU A 247 15.21 -35.03 18.94
N GLU A 248 14.36 -35.88 18.37
CA GLU A 248 13.24 -36.48 19.08
C GLU A 248 13.48 -37.98 19.24
N LYS A 249 13.28 -38.50 20.45
CA LYS A 249 13.33 -39.95 20.72
C LYS A 249 11.99 -40.56 20.29
N ILE A 250 12.02 -41.49 19.34
CA ILE A 250 10.87 -42.33 18.96
C ILE A 250 10.72 -43.46 19.97
#